data_AF-A8XY87-F1
#
_entry.id   AF-A8XY87-F1
#
_cell.length_a   1.000
_cell.length_b   1.000
_cell.length_c   1.000
_cell.angle_alpha   90.00
_cell.angle_beta   90.00
_cell.angle_gamma   90.00
#
_symmetry.space_group_name_H-M   'P 1'
#
loop_
_entity.id
_entity.type
_entity.pdbx_description
1 polymer ?
#
loop_
_entity_poly.entity_id
_entity_poly.type
_entity_poly.pdbx_seq_one_letter_code
_entity_poly.pdbx_strand_id
1 'polypeptide(L)'
;MMNMEVSTTKQIGIGLTVFGVFFIFLGVLMFLDSALLAIGNVIFHIFCSVGFLPGVVSLLRTIPGVSTITYLPGIRQILDRLAPESRYPV
;
A
#
# COMPACT_ATOMS: atom_id res chain seq x y z
N MET A 1 -12.51 -30.52 -46.61
CA MET A 1 -11.79 -29.34 -46.10
C MET A 1 -12.76 -28.16 -46.21
N MET A 2 -13.20 -27.56 -45.10
CA MET A 2 -14.16 -26.44 -45.13
C MET A 2 -13.41 -25.12 -45.25
N ASN A 3 -13.51 -24.48 -46.41
CA ASN A 3 -12.97 -23.14 -46.66
C ASN A 3 -13.92 -22.10 -46.06
N MET A 4 -13.64 -21.64 -44.85
CA MET A 4 -14.41 -20.55 -44.24
C MET A 4 -13.99 -19.23 -44.88
N GLU A 5 -14.75 -18.76 -45.87
CA GLU A 5 -14.64 -17.40 -46.39
C GLU A 5 -15.13 -16.42 -45.31
N VAL A 6 -14.21 -16.00 -44.43
CA VAL A 6 -14.50 -14.96 -43.45
C VAL A 6 -14.60 -13.64 -44.22
N SER A 7 -15.83 -13.19 -44.48
CA SER A 7 -16.11 -11.88 -45.08
C SER A 7 -15.38 -10.76 -44.32
N THR A 8 -14.82 -9.79 -45.05
CA THR A 8 -13.95 -8.71 -44.52
C THR A 8 -14.54 -8.00 -43.30
N THR A 9 -15.85 -7.77 -43.28
CA THR A 9 -16.58 -7.16 -42.14
C THR A 9 -16.48 -8.02 -40.88
N LYS A 10 -16.52 -9.35 -41.03
CA LYS A 10 -16.43 -10.31 -39.94
C LYS A 10 -15.00 -10.40 -39.40
N GLN A 11 -14.00 -10.29 -40.26
CA GLN A 11 -12.58 -10.25 -39.86
C GLN A 11 -12.25 -8.98 -39.06
N ILE A 12 -12.78 -7.83 -39.47
CA ILE A 12 -12.68 -6.56 -38.72
C ILE A 12 -13.41 -6.65 -37.38
N GLY A 13 -14.60 -7.28 -37.36
CA GLY A 13 -15.36 -7.51 -36.13
C GLY A 13 -14.59 -8.35 -35.10
N ILE A 14 -13.95 -9.44 -35.52
CA ILE A 14 -13.13 -10.28 -34.64
C ILE A 14 -11.94 -9.48 -34.09
N GLY A 15 -11.28 -8.69 -34.94
CA GLY A 15 -10.18 -7.81 -34.52
C GLY A 15 -10.62 -6.79 -33.45
N LEU A 16 -11.79 -6.18 -33.63
CA LEU A 16 -12.34 -5.20 -32.70
C LEU A 16 -12.73 -5.83 -31.35
N THR A 17 -13.33 -7.02 -31.36
CA THR A 17 -13.69 -7.73 -30.11
C THR A 17 -12.46 -8.13 -29.31
N VAL A 18 -11.42 -8.66 -29.96
CA VAL A 18 -10.15 -9.01 -29.29
C VAL A 18 -9.46 -7.75 -28.74
N PHE A 19 -9.44 -6.67 -29.51
CA PHE A 19 -8.88 -5.39 -29.06
C PHE A 19 -9.66 -4.81 -27.87
N GLY A 20 -10.99 -4.88 -27.88
CA GLY A 20 -11.84 -4.42 -26.79
C GLY A 20 -11.65 -5.22 -25.50
N VAL A 21 -11.59 -6.55 -25.58
CA VAL A 21 -11.33 -7.42 -24.42
C VAL A 21 -9.94 -7.14 -23.82
N PHE A 22 -8.92 -6.95 -24.67
CA PHE A 22 -7.58 -6.56 -24.23
C PHE A 22 -7.59 -5.22 -23.49
N PHE A 23 -8.32 -4.22 -24.00
CA PHE A 23 -8.42 -2.91 -23.36
C PHE A 23 -9.20 -2.93 -22.04
N ILE A 24 -10.26 -3.75 -21.92
CA ILE A 24 -10.97 -3.94 -20.66
C ILE A 24 -10.07 -4.64 -19.64
N PHE A 25 -9.34 -5.67 -20.06
CA PHE A 25 -8.36 -6.34 -19.20
C PHE A 25 -7.29 -5.36 -18.68
N LEU A 26 -6.73 -4.53 -19.57
CA LEU A 26 -5.77 -3.49 -19.21
C LEU A 26 -6.38 -2.42 -18.30
N GLY A 27 -7.63 -2.01 -18.57
CA GLY A 27 -8.37 -1.06 -17.75
C GLY A 27 -8.61 -1.56 -16.32
N VAL A 28 -8.95 -2.84 -16.16
CA VAL A 28 -9.06 -3.48 -14.83
C VAL A 28 -7.70 -3.54 -14.15
N LEU A 29 -6.64 -3.91 -14.86
CA LEU A 29 -5.26 -3.93 -14.33
C LEU A 29 -4.82 -2.56 -13.83
N MET A 30 -5.02 -1.50 -14.62
CA MET A 30 -4.65 -0.13 -14.24
C MET A 30 -5.53 0.45 -13.13
N PHE A 31 -6.83 0.10 -13.10
CA PHE A 31 -7.71 0.47 -12.00
C PHE A 31 -7.26 -0.18 -10.69
N LEU A 32 -6.87 -1.46 -10.75
CA LEU A 32 -6.37 -2.17 -9.59
C LEU A 32 -5.04 -1.58 -9.09
N ASP A 33 -4.14 -1.17 -9.99
CA ASP A 33 -2.86 -0.53 -9.64
C ASP A 33 -3.07 0.74 -8.80
N SER A 34 -3.92 1.66 -9.27
CA SER A 34 -4.24 2.90 -8.54
C SER A 34 -4.97 2.63 -7.21
N ALA A 35 -5.88 1.64 -7.18
CA ALA A 35 -6.62 1.28 -5.98
C ALA A 35 -5.73 0.62 -4.92
N LEU A 36 -4.83 -0.29 -5.33
CA LEU A 36 -3.87 -0.93 -4.42
C LEU A 36 -2.85 0.08 -3.91
N LEU A 37 -2.38 1.00 -4.75
CA LEU A 37 -1.48 2.09 -4.34
C LEU A 37 -2.16 2.98 -3.30
N ALA A 38 -3.42 3.37 -3.52
CA ALA A 38 -4.17 4.21 -2.59
C ALA A 38 -4.40 3.51 -1.24
N ILE A 39 -4.84 2.25 -1.26
CA ILE A 39 -5.01 1.43 -0.05
C ILE A 39 -3.67 1.24 0.66
N GLY A 40 -2.61 0.92 -0.07
CA GLY A 40 -1.26 0.77 0.45
C GLY A 40 -0.77 2.03 1.15
N ASN A 41 -1.03 3.21 0.59
CA ASN A 41 -0.62 4.48 1.18
C ASN A 41 -1.39 4.81 2.48
N VAL A 42 -2.68 4.50 2.53
CA VAL A 42 -3.50 4.65 3.75
C VAL A 42 -3.05 3.68 4.84
N ILE A 43 -2.88 2.39 4.49
CA ILE A 43 -2.39 1.37 5.42
C ILE A 43 -0.98 1.73 5.90
N PHE A 44 -0.11 2.21 5.02
CA PHE A 44 1.24 2.63 5.38
C PHE A 44 1.23 3.78 6.40
N HIS A 45 0.37 4.78 6.22
CA HIS A 45 0.26 5.88 7.17
C HIS A 45 -0.25 5.42 8.54
N ILE A 46 -1.26 4.55 8.57
CA ILE A 46 -1.81 3.98 9.80
C ILE A 46 -0.78 3.07 10.49
N PHE A 47 -0.10 2.21 9.73
CA PHE A 47 0.93 1.32 10.25
C PHE A 47 2.12 2.10 10.82
N CYS A 48 2.54 3.16 10.13
CA CYS A 48 3.62 4.02 10.57
C CYS A 48 3.29 4.67 11.92
N SER A 49 2.11 5.29 12.02
CA SER A 49 1.66 6.02 13.21
C SER A 49 1.35 5.12 14.41
N VAL A 50 0.74 3.95 14.21
CA VAL A 50 0.22 3.11 15.32
C VAL A 50 1.19 1.99 15.72
N GLY A 51 1.93 1.40 14.78
CA GLY A 51 2.72 0.18 15.03
C GLY A 51 4.23 0.36 14.87
N PHE A 52 4.65 1.04 13.82
CA PHE A 52 6.06 1.17 13.47
C PHE A 52 6.83 2.15 14.36
N LEU A 53 6.30 3.37 14.56
CA LEU A 53 6.96 4.38 15.41
C LEU A 53 7.22 3.88 16.84
N PRO A 54 6.24 3.31 17.56
CA PRO A 54 6.46 2.77 18.90
C PRO A 54 7.46 1.60 18.90
N GLY A 55 7.40 0.74 17.89
CA GLY A 55 8.30 -0.40 17.73
C GLY A 55 9.75 0.04 17.56
N VAL A 56 10.02 0.98 16.65
CA VAL A 56 11.36 1.54 16.42
C VAL A 56 11.89 2.24 17.66
N VAL A 57 11.04 3.00 18.35
CA VAL A 57 11.38 3.66 19.62
C VAL A 57 11.74 2.63 20.71
N SER A 58 11.02 1.52 20.80
CA SER A 58 11.32 0.43 21.73
C SER A 58 12.70 -0.19 21.45
N LEU A 59 13.04 -0.38 20.17
CA LEU A 59 14.36 -0.86 19.77
C LEU A 59 15.47 0.17 20.08
N LEU A 60 15.23 1.46 19.82
CA LEU A 60 16.16 2.54 20.14
C LEU A 60 16.43 2.68 21.64
N ARG A 61 15.44 2.39 22.50
CA ARG A 61 15.61 2.36 23.96
C ARG A 61 16.50 1.22 24.46
N THR A 62 16.76 0.21 23.62
CA THR A 62 17.64 -0.92 23.97
C THR A 62 19.12 -0.51 23.94
N ILE A 63 19.46 0.63 23.33
CA ILE A 63 20.84 1.15 23.25
C ILE A 63 21.09 2.14 24.40
N PRO A 64 22.11 1.92 25.26
CA PRO A 64 22.47 2.86 26.31
C PRO A 64 22.93 4.21 25.72
N GLY A 65 22.38 5.32 26.23
CA GLY A 65 22.64 6.69 25.75
C GLY A 65 21.55 7.27 24.85
N VAL A 66 20.98 6.47 23.94
CA VAL A 66 19.85 6.90 23.08
C VAL A 66 18.55 6.94 23.88
N SER A 67 18.41 6.07 24.88
CA SER A 67 17.31 6.11 25.84
C SER A 67 17.20 7.48 26.53
N THR A 68 18.30 8.06 27.00
CA THR A 68 18.31 9.37 27.69
C THR A 68 17.74 10.49 26.82
N ILE A 69 18.04 10.47 25.52
CA ILE A 69 17.53 11.46 24.56
C ILE A 69 16.02 11.26 24.33
N THR A 70 15.59 10.00 24.25
CA THR A 70 14.18 9.65 24.05
C THR A 70 13.31 10.01 25.27
N TYR A 71 13.90 10.14 26.47
CA TYR A 71 13.21 10.54 27.70
C TYR A 71 13.26 12.05 28.03
N LEU A 72 13.83 12.88 27.15
CA LEU A 72 13.89 14.35 27.36
C LEU A 72 12.47 14.99 27.43
N PRO A 73 12.29 16.08 28.21
CA PRO A 73 10.98 16.65 28.55
C PRO A 73 10.13 17.22 27.39
N GLY A 74 10.60 17.19 26.13
CA GLY A 74 9.78 17.49 24.95
C GLY A 74 9.43 16.26 24.11
N ILE A 75 10.35 15.30 23.99
CA ILE A 75 10.18 14.10 23.16
C ILE A 75 9.18 13.15 23.82
N ARG A 76 9.24 13.00 25.16
CA ARG A 76 8.26 12.21 25.90
C ARG A 76 6.83 12.68 25.72
N GLN A 77 6.57 13.98 25.68
CA GLN A 77 5.21 14.50 25.57
C GLN A 77 4.55 14.16 24.23
N ILE A 78 5.33 14.17 23.15
CA ILE A 78 4.88 13.79 21.81
C ILE A 78 4.73 12.26 21.75
N LEU A 79 5.66 11.55 22.35
CA LEU A 79 5.69 10.09 22.36
C LEU A 79 4.55 9.50 23.19
N ASP A 80 4.20 10.08 24.34
CA ASP A 80 3.08 9.65 25.18
C ASP A 80 1.72 9.95 24.50
N ARG A 81 1.67 10.93 23.60
CA ARG A 81 0.49 11.25 22.78
C ARG A 81 0.31 10.32 21.58
N LEU A 82 1.41 9.86 21.00
CA LEU A 82 1.41 8.95 19.84
C LEU A 82 1.40 7.47 20.26
N ALA A 83 2.05 7.16 21.37
CA ALA A 83 2.33 5.82 21.88
C ALA A 83 2.19 5.82 23.41
N PRO A 84 0.96 5.92 23.95
CA PRO A 84 0.74 5.95 25.39
C PRO A 84 1.28 4.68 26.06
N GLU A 85 2.06 4.88 27.11
CA GLU A 85 2.78 3.87 27.90
C GLU A 85 1.87 2.75 28.44
N SER A 86 0.55 2.96 28.46
CA SER A 86 -0.49 1.97 28.81
C SER A 86 -0.45 0.66 28.01
N ARG A 87 0.24 0.60 26.86
CA ARG A 87 0.38 -0.62 26.04
C ARG A 87 1.66 -1.43 26.32
N TYR A 88 2.59 -0.90 27.11
CA TYR A 88 3.86 -1.54 27.43
C TYR A 88 4.20 -1.24 28.91
N PRO A 89 3.63 -2.00 29.87
CA PRO A 89 4.13 -1.94 31.23
C PRO A 89 5.58 -2.42 31.21
N VAL A 90 6.50 -1.48 31.44
CA VAL A 90 7.88 -1.77 31.84
C VAL A 90 7.94 -2.02 33.34
#